data_AF-A0AAV5BIQ8-F1
#
_entry.id   AF-A0AAV5BIQ8-F1
#
_cell.length_a   1.000
_cell.length_b   1.000
_cell.length_c   1.000
_cell.angle_alpha   90.00
_cell.angle_beta   90.00
_cell.angle_gamma   90.00
#
_symmetry.space_group_name_H-M   'P 1'
#
loop_
_entity.id
_entity.type
_entity.pdbx_description
1 polymer ?
#
loop_
_entity_poly.entity_id
_entity_poly.type
_entity_poly.pdbx_seq_one_letter_code
_entity_poly.pdbx_strand_id
1 'polypeptide(L)'
;MSAELKRDYEIGEELGRGRFGVVRRCTCRATGESFAVKSVDRSQLGDDLDRELAEVEPKLAQLASKGNPGVVQVHAVYEDETWTHTVMDLCSGADLVDWLRLRRGAPVPEPVAAEIVAQLAQALAICHRRGVAHRDVKPDNVLVDDAAEAEENEEAPRVRLADFGSAAWIGAGGLGTVEGLVGTPHYVAPEVVAGDEYGAKADVWSAGVLMYVLLSGGAMPFVGESAAEVLAAVLRGSVRFPPRLFGGVSPAAKDLMRRMMCRDVWRRFSAEQVLGESSVPA
;
A
#
# COMPACT_ATOMS: atom_id res chain seq x y z
N MET A 1 -21.24 0.74 16.19
CA MET A 1 -21.85 1.39 15.01
C MET A 1 -22.71 2.54 15.47
N SER A 2 -22.15 3.73 15.36
CA SER A 2 -22.71 4.97 15.89
C SER A 2 -24.08 5.31 15.29
N ALA A 3 -24.88 6.05 16.05
CA ALA A 3 -26.21 6.49 15.61
C ALA A 3 -26.12 7.46 14.41
N GLU A 4 -25.09 8.29 14.38
CA GLU A 4 -24.83 9.25 13.30
C GLU A 4 -24.51 8.55 11.98
N LEU A 5 -23.65 7.53 12.00
CA LEU A 5 -23.34 6.73 10.80
C LEU A 5 -24.61 6.11 10.21
N LYS A 6 -25.48 5.53 11.05
CA LYS A 6 -26.74 4.89 10.59
C LYS A 6 -27.77 5.89 10.07
N ARG A 7 -27.73 7.13 10.56
CA ARG A 7 -28.57 8.23 10.09
C ARG A 7 -28.14 8.68 8.69
N ASP A 8 -26.84 8.71 8.43
CA ASP A 8 -26.29 9.27 7.18
C ASP A 8 -26.11 8.18 6.11
N TYR A 9 -25.87 6.92 6.50
CA TYR A 9 -25.57 5.80 5.62
C TYR A 9 -26.40 4.55 5.93
N GLU A 10 -26.69 3.78 4.88
CA GLU A 10 -27.16 2.41 4.95
C GLU A 10 -25.97 1.45 4.85
N ILE A 11 -25.83 0.52 5.79
CA ILE A 11 -24.69 -0.41 5.84
C ILE A 11 -25.08 -1.71 5.14
N GLY A 12 -24.30 -2.09 4.13
CA GLY A 12 -24.47 -3.31 3.35
C GLY A 12 -23.57 -4.45 3.79
N GLU A 13 -23.20 -5.28 2.82
CA GLU A 13 -22.38 -6.48 3.01
C GLU A 13 -20.92 -6.20 3.36
N GLU A 14 -20.26 -7.23 3.90
CA GLU A 14 -18.83 -7.24 4.18
C GLU A 14 -18.04 -7.38 2.87
N LEU A 15 -17.15 -6.43 2.63
CA LEU A 15 -16.23 -6.42 1.48
C LEU A 15 -14.91 -7.09 1.85
N GLY A 16 -14.50 -6.95 3.11
CA GLY A 16 -13.26 -7.54 3.61
C GLY A 16 -13.06 -7.31 5.09
N ARG A 17 -12.05 -7.97 5.65
CA ARG A 17 -11.68 -7.85 7.05
C ARG A 17 -10.16 -7.71 7.13
N GLY A 18 -9.71 -6.58 7.66
CA GLY A 18 -8.30 -6.26 7.83
C GLY A 18 -7.81 -6.54 9.26
N ARG A 19 -6.59 -6.08 9.55
CA ARG A 19 -5.93 -6.26 10.86
C ARG A 19 -6.75 -5.67 12.03
N PHE A 20 -7.37 -4.51 11.83
CA PHE A 20 -8.02 -3.75 12.91
C PHE A 20 -9.54 -3.76 12.83
N GLY A 21 -10.14 -4.28 11.76
CA GLY A 21 -11.55 -4.04 11.56
C GLY A 21 -12.15 -4.65 10.31
N VAL A 22 -13.43 -4.38 10.14
CA VAL A 22 -14.24 -4.86 9.02
C VAL A 22 -14.52 -3.72 8.05
N VAL A 23 -14.42 -4.00 6.77
CA VAL A 23 -14.80 -3.08 5.69
C VAL A 23 -16.12 -3.56 5.11
N ARG A 24 -17.10 -2.67 5.05
CA ARG A 24 -18.42 -2.93 4.48
C ARG A 24 -18.76 -1.95 3.38
N ARG A 25 -19.59 -2.36 2.43
CA ARG A 25 -20.27 -1.41 1.55
C ARG A 25 -21.22 -0.56 2.38
N CYS A 26 -21.35 0.71 2.05
CA CYS A 26 -22.42 1.55 2.56
C CYS A 26 -22.97 2.48 1.49
N THR A 27 -24.20 2.93 1.65
CA THR A 27 -24.88 3.81 0.70
C THR A 27 -25.29 5.09 1.41
N CYS A 28 -24.89 6.25 0.92
CA CYS A 28 -25.30 7.53 1.48
C CYS A 28 -26.81 7.69 1.30
N ARG A 29 -27.54 7.92 2.39
CA ARG A 29 -29.01 8.04 2.34
C ARG A 29 -29.49 9.29 1.61
N ALA A 30 -28.67 10.35 1.62
CA ALA A 30 -29.04 11.62 0.99
C ALA A 30 -28.86 11.60 -0.54
N THR A 31 -27.82 10.91 -1.04
CA THR A 31 -27.45 10.93 -2.47
C THR A 31 -27.73 9.60 -3.19
N GLY A 32 -27.85 8.50 -2.46
CA GLY A 32 -27.91 7.14 -3.02
C GLY A 32 -26.56 6.60 -3.51
N GLU A 33 -25.48 7.34 -3.33
CA GLU A 33 -24.14 6.96 -3.77
C GLU A 33 -23.51 5.90 -2.85
N SER A 34 -22.74 4.98 -3.43
CA SER A 34 -22.09 3.87 -2.72
C SER A 34 -20.65 4.19 -2.33
N PHE A 35 -20.29 3.76 -1.12
CA PHE A 35 -19.01 3.97 -0.46
C PHE A 35 -18.57 2.67 0.24
N ALA A 36 -17.35 2.68 0.78
CA ALA A 36 -16.88 1.69 1.73
C ALA A 36 -16.79 2.34 3.12
N VAL A 37 -17.03 1.56 4.18
CA VAL A 37 -16.82 1.97 5.56
C VAL A 37 -15.97 0.96 6.30
N LYS A 38 -14.79 1.40 6.75
CA LYS A 38 -13.92 0.62 7.65
C LYS A 38 -14.32 0.91 9.08
N SER A 39 -14.65 -0.14 9.83
CA SER A 39 -15.08 -0.08 11.22
C SER A 39 -14.09 -0.82 12.11
N VAL A 40 -13.48 -0.10 13.06
CA VAL A 40 -12.48 -0.60 14.00
C VAL A 40 -13.05 -0.58 15.42
N ASP A 41 -12.97 -1.70 16.12
CA ASP A 41 -13.32 -1.80 17.55
C ASP A 41 -12.07 -1.58 18.39
N ARG A 42 -11.91 -0.37 18.91
CA ARG A 42 -10.75 0.02 19.73
C ARG A 42 -10.67 -0.76 21.05
N SER A 43 -11.80 -1.29 21.53
CA SER A 43 -11.83 -2.08 22.77
C SER A 43 -11.25 -3.50 22.61
N GLN A 44 -11.18 -4.00 21.38
CA GLN A 44 -10.61 -5.32 21.07
C GLN A 44 -9.10 -5.28 20.78
N LEU A 45 -8.50 -4.08 20.76
CA LEU A 45 -7.07 -3.92 20.56
C LEU A 45 -6.34 -4.21 21.87
N GLY A 46 -5.61 -5.32 21.88
CA GLY A 46 -4.88 -5.79 23.06
C GLY A 46 -3.53 -5.09 23.28
N ASP A 47 -2.89 -4.67 22.19
CA ASP A 47 -1.55 -4.07 22.17
C ASP A 47 -1.61 -2.54 22.12
N ASP A 48 -0.68 -1.87 22.82
CA ASP A 48 -0.68 -0.41 22.94
C ASP A 48 -0.34 0.27 21.60
N LEU A 49 0.56 -0.32 20.80
CA LEU A 49 0.86 0.18 19.46
C LEU A 49 -0.36 0.09 18.56
N ASP A 50 -1.09 -1.03 18.59
CA ASP A 50 -2.31 -1.19 17.80
C ASP A 50 -3.38 -0.15 18.17
N ARG A 51 -3.52 0.20 19.46
CA ARG A 51 -4.42 1.28 19.91
C ARG A 51 -4.01 2.64 19.38
N GLU A 52 -2.72 2.97 19.48
CA GLU A 52 -2.18 4.23 18.98
C GLU A 52 -2.42 4.36 17.47
N LEU A 53 -2.12 3.30 16.71
CA LEU A 53 -2.35 3.25 15.27
C LEU A 53 -3.81 3.45 14.90
N ALA A 54 -4.74 2.77 15.58
CA ALA A 54 -6.16 2.92 15.34
C ALA A 54 -6.69 4.33 15.66
N GLU A 55 -6.10 5.02 16.64
CA GLU A 55 -6.48 6.39 17.00
C GLU A 55 -6.00 7.42 15.97
N VAL A 56 -4.79 7.24 15.42
CA VAL A 56 -4.22 8.19 14.46
C VAL A 56 -4.60 7.90 13.01
N GLU A 57 -4.95 6.65 12.68
CA GLU A 57 -5.25 6.21 11.31
C GLU A 57 -6.21 7.15 10.57
N PRO A 58 -7.39 7.51 11.08
CA PRO A 58 -8.34 8.33 10.30
C PRO A 58 -7.77 9.69 9.92
N LYS A 59 -7.00 10.31 10.83
CA LYS A 59 -6.36 11.62 10.60
C LYS A 59 -5.27 11.52 9.53
N LEU A 60 -4.45 10.46 9.59
CA LEU A 60 -3.40 10.20 8.60
C LEU A 60 -3.99 9.86 7.23
N ALA A 61 -5.05 9.06 7.18
CA ALA A 61 -5.77 8.71 5.96
C ALA A 61 -6.39 9.96 5.30
N GLN A 62 -7.02 10.85 6.07
CA GLN A 62 -7.54 12.12 5.57
C GLN A 62 -6.42 13.01 5.00
N LEU A 63 -5.30 13.12 5.72
CA LEU A 63 -4.16 13.93 5.28
C LEU A 63 -3.49 13.36 4.02
N ALA A 64 -3.31 12.05 3.95
CA ALA A 64 -2.74 11.35 2.81
C ALA A 64 -3.63 11.45 1.57
N SER A 65 -4.95 11.30 1.73
CA SER A 65 -5.90 11.20 0.63
C SER A 65 -6.26 12.54 -0.01
N LYS A 66 -6.40 13.63 0.77
CA LYS A 66 -6.93 14.92 0.29
C LYS A 66 -6.30 15.41 -1.03
N GLY A 67 -7.00 15.32 -2.15
CA GLY A 67 -6.48 15.76 -3.47
C GLY A 67 -5.28 14.94 -3.98
N ASN A 68 -5.06 13.74 -3.43
CA ASN A 68 -4.10 12.76 -3.91
C ASN A 68 -4.86 11.71 -4.75
N PRO A 69 -4.75 11.72 -6.09
CA PRO A 69 -5.57 10.85 -6.94
C PRO A 69 -5.21 9.36 -6.82
N GLY A 70 -4.03 9.03 -6.32
CA GLY A 70 -3.54 7.66 -6.14
C GLY A 70 -3.80 7.09 -4.74
N VAL A 71 -4.64 7.73 -3.93
CA VAL A 71 -5.06 7.25 -2.60
C VAL A 71 -6.58 7.24 -2.52
N VAL A 72 -7.16 6.23 -1.87
CA VAL A 72 -8.60 6.14 -1.58
C VAL A 72 -9.04 7.36 -0.76
N GLN A 73 -10.05 8.11 -1.24
CA GLN A 73 -10.49 9.32 -0.55
C GLN A 73 -11.28 8.99 0.71
N VAL A 74 -10.99 9.71 1.80
CA VAL A 74 -11.79 9.66 3.03
C VAL A 74 -12.83 10.78 3.00
N HIS A 75 -14.10 10.41 3.15
CA HIS A 75 -15.24 11.32 3.08
C HIS A 75 -15.74 11.75 4.46
N ALA A 76 -15.78 10.83 5.41
CA ALA A 76 -16.27 11.10 6.75
C ALA A 76 -15.65 10.14 7.76
N VAL A 77 -15.57 10.60 9.01
CA VAL A 77 -15.14 9.79 10.15
C VAL A 77 -16.21 9.95 11.24
N TYR A 78 -16.69 8.83 11.75
CA TYR A 78 -17.63 8.77 12.87
C TYR A 78 -17.00 8.00 14.01
N GLU A 79 -17.06 8.54 15.22
CA GLU A 79 -16.44 7.94 16.39
C GLU A 79 -17.48 7.83 17.51
N ASP A 80 -17.48 6.69 18.19
CA ASP A 80 -18.13 6.50 19.47
C ASP A 80 -17.12 5.99 20.51
N GLU A 81 -17.53 5.69 21.74
CA GLU A 81 -16.61 5.34 22.84
C GLU A 81 -15.65 4.19 22.49
N THR A 82 -16.10 3.23 21.67
CA THR A 82 -15.31 2.03 21.36
C THR A 82 -15.05 1.84 19.88
N TRP A 83 -15.80 2.50 19.00
CA TRP A 83 -15.66 2.34 17.55
C TRP A 83 -15.20 3.60 16.83
N THR A 84 -14.39 3.36 15.80
CA THR A 84 -14.08 4.35 14.76
C THR A 84 -14.57 3.82 13.42
N HIS A 85 -15.32 4.64 12.69
CA HIS A 85 -15.88 4.33 11.38
C HIS A 85 -15.40 5.35 10.34
N THR A 86 -14.61 4.90 9.36
CA THR A 86 -14.08 5.74 8.28
C THR A 86 -14.82 5.42 6.99
N VAL A 87 -15.59 6.38 6.48
CA VAL A 87 -16.26 6.30 5.17
C VAL A 87 -15.29 6.78 4.10
N MET A 88 -15.13 5.97 3.04
CA MET A 88 -14.14 6.17 2.00
C MET A 88 -14.67 5.76 0.62
N ASP A 89 -13.95 6.10 -0.44
CA ASP A 89 -14.31 5.67 -1.80
C ASP A 89 -14.51 4.14 -1.85
N LEU A 90 -15.55 3.72 -2.56
CA LEU A 90 -15.68 2.34 -3.01
C LEU A 90 -14.96 2.21 -4.36
N CYS A 91 -13.79 1.57 -4.37
CA CYS A 91 -13.14 1.20 -5.63
C CYS A 91 -13.99 0.16 -6.38
N SER A 92 -14.04 0.26 -7.71
CA SER A 92 -14.88 -0.61 -8.54
C SER A 92 -14.30 -2.00 -8.73
N GLY A 93 -12.97 -2.14 -8.65
CA GLY A 93 -12.26 -3.41 -8.74
C GLY A 93 -11.87 -3.98 -7.38
N ALA A 94 -11.30 -5.19 -7.42
CA ALA A 94 -10.69 -5.83 -6.27
C ALA A 94 -9.28 -5.25 -5.99
N ASP A 95 -8.56 -5.86 -5.06
CA ASP A 95 -7.16 -5.50 -4.82
C ASP A 95 -6.23 -6.01 -5.95
N LEU A 96 -4.98 -5.56 -5.91
CA LEU A 96 -3.96 -5.95 -6.88
C LEU A 96 -3.58 -7.43 -6.76
N VAL A 97 -3.82 -8.08 -5.62
CA VAL A 97 -3.64 -9.54 -5.48
C VAL A 97 -4.62 -10.26 -6.39
N ASP A 98 -5.90 -9.91 -6.33
CA ASP A 98 -6.95 -10.49 -7.16
C ASP A 98 -6.72 -10.20 -8.64
N TRP A 99 -6.30 -8.98 -8.99
CA TRP A 99 -5.91 -8.66 -10.36
C TRP A 99 -4.73 -9.52 -10.86
N LEU A 100 -3.72 -9.75 -10.01
CA LEU A 100 -2.60 -10.65 -10.36
C LEU A 100 -3.02 -12.11 -10.50
N ARG A 101 -3.99 -12.58 -9.70
CA ARG A 101 -4.51 -13.95 -9.78
C ARG A 101 -5.15 -14.25 -11.14
N LEU A 102 -5.79 -13.26 -11.76
CA LEU A 102 -6.35 -13.41 -13.12
C LEU A 102 -5.28 -13.78 -14.16
N ARG A 103 -4.03 -13.38 -13.94
CA ARG A 103 -2.89 -13.69 -14.82
C ARG A 103 -2.34 -15.10 -14.63
N ARG A 104 -2.82 -15.88 -13.66
CA ARG A 104 -2.45 -17.29 -13.41
C ARG A 104 -0.93 -17.54 -13.33
N GLY A 105 -0.20 -16.60 -12.72
CA GLY A 105 1.26 -16.67 -12.56
C GLY A 105 2.05 -16.19 -13.78
N ALA A 106 1.40 -15.68 -14.83
CA ALA A 106 2.09 -15.01 -15.92
C ALA A 106 2.67 -13.67 -15.43
N PRO A 107 3.93 -13.34 -15.76
CA PRO A 107 4.50 -12.03 -15.50
C PRO A 107 3.65 -10.90 -16.08
N VAL A 108 3.63 -9.77 -15.38
CA VAL A 108 3.05 -8.54 -15.89
C VAL A 108 4.01 -7.94 -16.93
N PRO A 109 3.52 -7.54 -18.13
CA PRO A 109 4.32 -6.83 -19.11
C PRO A 109 5.02 -5.63 -18.50
N GLU A 110 6.27 -5.41 -18.88
CA GLU A 110 7.10 -4.36 -18.27
C GLU A 110 6.47 -2.96 -18.36
N PRO A 111 5.87 -2.52 -19.49
CA PRO A 111 5.18 -1.22 -19.56
C PRO A 111 4.01 -1.10 -18.57
N VAL A 112 3.24 -2.18 -18.40
CA VAL A 112 2.11 -2.23 -17.46
C VAL A 112 2.60 -2.16 -16.02
N ALA A 113 3.65 -2.91 -15.69
CA ALA A 113 4.26 -2.88 -14.36
C ALA A 113 4.87 -1.50 -14.05
N ALA A 114 5.50 -0.86 -15.03
CA ALA A 114 6.07 0.47 -14.89
C ALA A 114 5.00 1.52 -14.59
N GLU A 115 3.86 1.47 -15.27
CA GLU A 115 2.74 2.39 -15.04
C GLU A 115 2.10 2.21 -13.65
N ILE A 116 1.89 0.96 -13.20
CA ILE A 116 1.40 0.67 -11.83
C ILE A 116 2.38 1.24 -10.78
N VAL A 117 3.68 1.03 -10.98
CA VAL A 117 4.73 1.53 -10.06
C VAL A 117 4.81 3.05 -10.09
N ALA A 118 4.62 3.68 -11.26
CA ALA A 118 4.59 5.13 -11.38
C ALA A 118 3.39 5.74 -10.63
N GLN A 119 2.19 5.18 -10.80
CA GLN A 119 1.00 5.61 -10.04
C GLN A 119 1.22 5.48 -8.52
N LEU A 120 1.79 4.35 -8.07
CA LEU A 120 2.11 4.13 -6.67
C LEU A 120 3.17 5.10 -6.14
N ALA A 121 4.23 5.34 -6.92
CA ALA A 121 5.27 6.31 -6.57
C ALA A 121 4.70 7.74 -6.50
N GLN A 122 3.74 8.11 -7.36
CA GLN A 122 3.05 9.40 -7.30
C GLN A 122 2.24 9.54 -6.02
N ALA A 123 1.46 8.51 -5.67
CA ALA A 123 0.68 8.47 -4.45
C ALA A 123 1.57 8.63 -3.22
N LEU A 124 2.65 7.84 -3.15
CA LEU A 124 3.61 7.85 -2.04
C LEU A 124 4.35 9.19 -1.94
N ALA A 125 4.80 9.78 -3.06
CA ALA A 125 5.47 11.07 -3.05
C ALA A 125 4.59 12.18 -2.43
N ILE A 126 3.28 12.16 -2.71
CA ILE A 126 2.34 13.11 -2.08
C ILE A 126 2.18 12.81 -0.58
N CYS A 127 2.02 11.55 -0.18
CA CYS A 127 1.96 11.14 1.23
C CYS A 127 3.21 11.59 2.00
N HIS A 128 4.40 11.30 1.45
CA HIS A 128 5.70 11.60 2.04
C HIS A 128 5.90 13.10 2.22
N ARG A 129 5.63 13.92 1.20
CA ARG A 129 5.68 15.40 1.34
C ARG A 129 4.76 15.93 2.42
N ARG A 130 3.62 15.27 2.63
CA ARG A 130 2.68 15.63 3.69
C ARG A 130 3.10 15.14 5.06
N GLY A 131 4.14 14.30 5.17
CA GLY A 131 4.62 13.76 6.42
C GLY A 131 3.98 12.42 6.82
N VAL A 132 3.35 11.72 5.88
CA VAL A 132 2.70 10.42 6.13
C VAL A 132 3.53 9.30 5.49
N ALA A 133 4.05 8.39 6.30
CA ALA A 133 4.61 7.12 5.84
C ALA A 133 3.53 6.03 5.94
N HIS A 134 3.36 5.21 4.90
CA HIS A 134 2.30 4.20 4.83
C HIS A 134 2.64 2.94 5.65
N ARG A 135 3.89 2.48 5.56
CA ARG A 135 4.52 1.38 6.30
C ARG A 135 3.96 -0.04 6.05
N ASP A 136 2.92 -0.19 5.23
CA ASP A 136 2.44 -1.52 4.79
C ASP A 136 2.05 -1.54 3.30
N VAL A 137 2.91 -1.00 2.43
CA VAL A 137 2.68 -1.05 0.98
C VAL A 137 2.84 -2.49 0.49
N LYS A 138 1.78 -3.06 -0.07
CA LYS A 138 1.72 -4.42 -0.62
C LYS A 138 0.53 -4.54 -1.58
N PRO A 139 0.47 -5.56 -2.44
CA PRO A 139 -0.62 -5.72 -3.39
C PRO A 139 -2.03 -5.71 -2.75
N ASP A 140 -2.19 -6.26 -1.54
CA ASP A 140 -3.47 -6.29 -0.82
C ASP A 140 -4.00 -4.88 -0.49
N ASN A 141 -3.10 -3.91 -0.32
CA ASN A 141 -3.43 -2.52 0.02
C ASN A 141 -3.44 -1.61 -1.22
N VAL A 142 -3.33 -2.17 -2.43
CA VAL A 142 -3.43 -1.42 -3.69
C VAL A 142 -4.70 -1.86 -4.40
N LEU A 143 -5.70 -0.98 -4.43
CA LEU A 143 -7.00 -1.26 -5.03
C LEU A 143 -7.02 -0.88 -6.50
N VAL A 144 -7.68 -1.70 -7.32
CA VAL A 144 -7.94 -1.39 -8.73
C VAL A 144 -9.19 -0.52 -8.84
N ASP A 145 -9.05 0.62 -9.49
CA ASP A 145 -10.09 1.62 -9.67
C ASP A 145 -10.44 1.82 -11.14
N ASP A 146 -10.67 0.70 -11.82
CA ASP A 146 -11.29 0.66 -13.13
C ASP A 146 -12.02 -0.67 -13.30
N ALA A 147 -13.31 -0.62 -13.64
CA ALA A 147 -14.12 -1.80 -13.91
C ALA A 147 -14.05 -2.24 -15.38
N ALA A 148 -13.46 -1.43 -16.27
CA ALA A 148 -13.46 -1.68 -17.70
C ALA A 148 -12.19 -2.44 -18.15
N GLU A 149 -12.39 -3.69 -18.56
CA GLU A 149 -11.73 -4.30 -19.72
C GLU A 149 -10.19 -4.46 -19.72
N ALA A 150 -9.55 -4.54 -18.55
CA ALA A 150 -8.12 -4.91 -18.45
C ALA A 150 -7.81 -6.36 -18.92
N GLU A 151 -8.82 -7.17 -19.22
CA GLU A 151 -8.64 -8.51 -19.78
C GLU A 151 -8.34 -8.50 -21.29
N GLU A 152 -8.74 -7.45 -22.03
CA GLU A 152 -8.63 -7.44 -23.50
C GLU A 152 -7.54 -6.51 -24.05
N ASN A 153 -7.24 -5.40 -23.36
CA ASN A 153 -6.20 -4.46 -23.76
C ASN A 153 -5.09 -4.49 -22.73
N GLU A 154 -3.84 -4.69 -23.16
CA GLU A 154 -2.63 -4.76 -22.32
C GLU A 154 -2.29 -3.42 -21.60
N GLU A 155 -3.30 -2.67 -21.18
CA GLU A 155 -3.21 -1.40 -20.47
C GLU A 155 -3.12 -1.63 -18.95
N ALA A 156 -2.47 -0.69 -18.26
CA ALA A 156 -2.35 -0.76 -16.82
C ALA A 156 -3.65 -0.31 -16.14
N PRO A 157 -4.13 -1.04 -15.12
CA PRO A 157 -5.27 -0.58 -14.35
C PRO A 157 -4.93 0.72 -13.62
N ARG A 158 -5.94 1.55 -13.43
CA ARG A 158 -5.84 2.64 -12.44
C ARG A 158 -5.74 2.02 -11.05
N VAL A 159 -4.75 2.44 -10.27
CA VAL A 159 -4.54 1.90 -8.92
C VAL A 159 -4.57 3.00 -7.86
N ARG A 160 -5.08 2.65 -6.67
CA ARG A 160 -5.16 3.54 -5.51
C ARG A 160 -4.68 2.83 -4.25
N LEU A 161 -3.80 3.49 -3.52
CA LEU A 161 -3.32 3.02 -2.22
C LEU A 161 -4.42 3.18 -1.16
N ALA A 162 -4.62 2.13 -0.37
CA ALA A 162 -5.62 2.01 0.68
C ALA A 162 -4.99 1.51 1.98
N ASP A 163 -5.80 1.48 3.05
CA ASP A 163 -5.43 0.98 4.39
C ASP A 163 -4.22 1.64 5.05
N PHE A 164 -4.47 2.79 5.70
CA PHE A 164 -3.47 3.53 6.48
C PHE A 164 -3.39 3.05 7.93
N GLY A 165 -3.87 1.85 8.25
CA GLY A 165 -3.86 1.32 9.62
C GLY A 165 -2.46 1.12 10.19
N SER A 166 -1.42 0.97 9.34
CA SER A 166 -0.02 0.95 9.80
C SER A 166 0.67 2.30 9.62
N ALA A 167 -0.01 3.35 9.16
CA ALA A 167 0.65 4.60 8.82
C ALA A 167 1.22 5.31 10.06
N ALA A 168 2.17 6.20 9.83
CA ALA A 168 2.71 7.08 10.87
C ALA A 168 2.99 8.48 10.36
N TRP A 169 2.97 9.43 11.31
CA TRP A 169 3.42 10.79 11.10
C TRP A 169 4.94 10.88 11.23
N ILE A 170 5.62 11.25 10.15
CA ILE A 170 7.08 11.45 10.09
C ILE A 170 7.47 12.93 9.98
N GLY A 171 6.59 13.83 10.41
CA GLY A 171 6.81 15.27 10.34
C GLY A 171 6.57 15.88 8.95
N ALA A 172 6.19 17.15 8.92
CA ALA A 172 5.94 17.87 7.67
C ALA A 172 7.19 17.88 6.78
N GLY A 173 7.01 17.62 5.48
CA GLY A 173 8.12 17.46 4.54
C GLY A 173 8.74 16.06 4.49
N GLY A 174 8.32 15.13 5.36
CA GLY A 174 8.68 13.71 5.26
C GLY A 174 10.12 13.38 5.60
N LEU A 175 10.79 14.24 6.39
CA LEU A 175 12.20 14.09 6.76
C LEU A 175 12.41 13.47 8.16
N GLY A 176 11.35 13.33 8.96
CA GLY A 176 11.43 12.68 10.26
C GLY A 176 11.41 11.16 10.16
N THR A 177 11.54 10.53 11.31
CA THR A 177 11.61 9.09 11.50
C THR A 177 10.65 8.63 12.59
N VAL A 178 10.35 7.34 12.57
CA VAL A 178 9.58 6.62 13.59
C VAL A 178 10.22 5.28 13.87
N GLU A 179 9.84 4.68 14.99
CA GLU A 179 10.24 3.33 15.38
C GLU A 179 9.06 2.35 15.27
N GLY A 180 9.34 1.07 15.52
CA GLY A 180 8.33 0.00 15.62
C GLY A 180 8.29 -0.94 14.42
N LEU A 181 8.23 -2.24 14.70
CA LEU A 181 8.12 -3.30 13.70
C LEU A 181 6.67 -3.45 13.26
N VAL A 182 6.29 -2.76 12.20
CA VAL A 182 4.98 -2.88 11.55
C VAL A 182 5.14 -3.30 10.08
N GLY A 183 4.02 -3.70 9.48
CA GLY A 183 3.96 -4.12 8.09
C GLY A 183 4.09 -5.63 7.89
N THR A 184 3.99 -6.04 6.63
CA THR A 184 3.97 -7.45 6.23
C THR A 184 5.38 -8.00 6.03
N PRO A 185 5.76 -9.16 6.63
CA PRO A 185 7.16 -9.64 6.67
C PRO A 185 7.92 -9.74 5.34
N HIS A 186 7.21 -9.93 4.22
CA HIS A 186 7.86 -10.03 2.92
C HIS A 186 8.09 -8.67 2.23
N TYR A 187 7.42 -7.62 2.67
CA TYR A 187 7.45 -6.27 2.09
C TYR A 187 8.18 -5.25 2.97
N VAL A 188 8.43 -5.59 4.22
CA VAL A 188 9.11 -4.74 5.20
C VAL A 188 10.56 -4.44 4.80
N ALA A 189 11.03 -3.22 5.08
CA ALA A 189 12.38 -2.76 4.77
C ALA A 189 13.41 -3.22 5.82
N PRO A 190 14.71 -3.38 5.47
CA PRO A 190 15.73 -3.91 6.37
C PRO A 190 15.88 -3.12 7.67
N GLU A 191 15.80 -1.80 7.61
CA GLU A 191 15.91 -0.91 8.78
C GLU A 191 14.76 -1.12 9.77
N VAL A 192 13.55 -1.41 9.29
CA VAL A 192 12.38 -1.71 10.14
C VAL A 192 12.60 -3.05 10.86
N VAL A 193 13.14 -4.05 10.16
CA VAL A 193 13.46 -5.36 10.74
C VAL A 193 14.62 -5.27 11.74
N ALA A 194 15.58 -4.38 11.50
CA ALA A 194 16.69 -4.13 12.39
C ALA A 194 16.27 -3.40 13.70
N GLY A 195 15.06 -2.82 13.72
CA GLY A 195 14.58 -1.99 14.82
C GLY A 195 15.19 -0.59 14.83
N ASP A 196 15.73 -0.15 13.68
CA ASP A 196 16.24 1.21 13.52
C ASP A 196 15.08 2.19 13.35
N GLU A 197 15.34 3.48 13.56
CA GLU A 197 14.46 4.55 13.12
C GLU A 197 14.36 4.61 11.59
N TYR A 198 13.15 4.80 11.06
CA TYR A 198 12.91 4.82 9.62
C TYR A 198 11.85 5.83 9.21
N GLY A 199 11.87 6.21 7.92
CA GLY A 199 10.96 7.20 7.35
C GLY A 199 10.38 6.76 6.01
N ALA A 200 10.01 7.73 5.18
CA ALA A 200 9.33 7.56 3.89
C ALA A 200 9.93 6.49 2.95
N LYS A 201 11.26 6.32 2.97
CA LYS A 201 11.97 5.38 2.09
C LYS A 201 11.71 3.90 2.40
N ALA A 202 11.11 3.57 3.54
CA ALA A 202 10.62 2.23 3.81
C ALA A 202 9.50 1.85 2.82
N ASP A 203 8.61 2.79 2.47
CA ASP A 203 7.54 2.54 1.50
C ASP A 203 8.09 2.28 0.08
N VAL A 204 9.20 2.93 -0.28
CA VAL A 204 9.85 2.74 -1.59
C VAL A 204 10.47 1.35 -1.71
N TRP A 205 11.01 0.82 -0.62
CA TRP A 205 11.45 -0.57 -0.57
C TRP A 205 10.29 -1.52 -0.85
N SER A 206 9.18 -1.34 -0.13
CA SER A 206 7.98 -2.15 -0.28
C SER A 206 7.39 -2.07 -1.70
N ALA A 207 7.39 -0.89 -2.32
CA ALA A 207 7.02 -0.72 -3.72
C ALA A 207 7.99 -1.42 -4.69
N GLY A 208 9.28 -1.49 -4.36
CA GLY A 208 10.27 -2.25 -5.12
C GLY A 208 10.05 -3.76 -5.05
N VAL A 209 9.67 -4.27 -3.87
CA VAL A 209 9.23 -5.67 -3.71
C VAL A 209 7.98 -5.93 -4.54
N LEU A 210 7.00 -5.03 -4.51
CA LEU A 210 5.79 -5.12 -5.35
C LEU A 210 6.15 -5.19 -6.83
N MET A 211 7.02 -4.31 -7.33
CA MET A 211 7.49 -4.34 -8.73
C MET A 211 8.13 -5.70 -9.11
N TYR A 212 8.93 -6.27 -8.20
CA TYR A 212 9.52 -7.59 -8.39
C TYR A 212 8.44 -8.68 -8.52
N VAL A 213 7.40 -8.63 -7.69
CA VAL A 213 6.27 -9.56 -7.73
C VAL A 213 5.53 -9.45 -9.07
N LEU A 214 5.28 -8.24 -9.56
CA LEU A 214 4.65 -8.01 -10.88
C LEU A 214 5.46 -8.66 -12.01
N LEU A 215 6.76 -8.34 -12.09
CA LEU A 215 7.62 -8.75 -13.20
C LEU A 215 8.05 -10.22 -13.16
N SER A 216 7.93 -10.88 -12.00
CA SER A 216 8.22 -12.31 -11.86
C SER A 216 6.98 -13.20 -11.99
N GLY A 217 5.78 -12.61 -12.01
CA GLY A 217 4.52 -13.36 -12.00
C GLY A 217 4.16 -13.95 -10.63
N GLY A 218 4.62 -13.32 -9.54
CA GLY A 218 4.26 -13.70 -8.17
C GLY A 218 5.39 -14.21 -7.27
N ALA A 219 6.64 -14.22 -7.74
CA ALA A 219 7.77 -14.65 -6.92
C ALA A 219 8.23 -13.54 -5.95
N MET A 220 8.70 -13.92 -4.76
CA MET A 220 9.26 -12.98 -3.79
C MET A 220 10.78 -12.80 -3.97
N PRO A 221 11.33 -11.59 -3.76
CA PRO A 221 12.78 -11.35 -3.84
C PRO A 221 13.54 -11.89 -2.63
N PHE A 222 12.87 -11.97 -1.47
CA PHE A 222 13.41 -12.49 -0.22
C PHE A 222 12.55 -13.67 0.23
N VAL A 223 13.18 -14.83 0.39
CA VAL A 223 12.50 -16.11 0.68
C VAL A 223 13.13 -16.79 1.88
N GLY A 224 12.32 -17.57 2.58
CA GLY A 224 12.69 -18.41 3.73
C GLY A 224 11.55 -19.37 4.05
N GLU A 225 11.85 -20.46 4.76
CA GLU A 225 10.85 -21.46 5.18
C GLU A 225 10.06 -21.00 6.40
N SER A 226 10.59 -20.01 7.14
CA SER A 226 9.93 -19.37 8.27
C SER A 226 9.97 -17.84 8.16
N ALA A 227 9.10 -17.15 8.91
CA ALA A 227 9.11 -15.69 8.99
C ALA A 227 10.49 -15.16 9.43
N ALA A 228 11.15 -15.82 10.38
CA ALA A 228 12.49 -15.45 10.82
C ALA A 228 13.53 -15.55 9.69
N GLU A 229 13.45 -16.57 8.85
CA GLU A 229 14.34 -16.72 7.70
C GLU A 229 14.09 -15.68 6.60
N VAL A 230 12.81 -15.35 6.34
CA VAL A 230 12.43 -14.27 5.43
C VAL A 230 13.00 -12.95 5.93
N LEU A 231 12.80 -12.61 7.20
CA LEU A 231 13.33 -11.39 7.83
C LEU A 231 14.87 -11.37 7.80
N ALA A 232 15.53 -12.50 8.03
CA ALA A 232 16.98 -12.62 7.87
C ALA A 232 17.44 -12.39 6.41
N ALA A 233 16.64 -12.81 5.42
CA ALA A 233 16.91 -12.54 4.01
C ALA A 233 16.72 -11.05 3.67
N VAL A 234 15.68 -10.42 4.21
CA VAL A 234 15.44 -8.97 4.10
C VAL A 234 16.62 -8.20 4.69
N LEU A 235 17.09 -8.54 5.89
CA LEU A 235 18.26 -7.89 6.53
C LEU A 235 19.54 -7.99 5.70
N ARG A 236 19.74 -9.10 4.96
CA ARG A 236 20.86 -9.22 4.01
C ARG A 236 20.71 -8.26 2.83
N GLY A 237 19.48 -7.99 2.39
CA GLY A 237 19.15 -7.02 1.34
C GLY A 237 19.73 -7.35 -0.04
N SER A 238 20.05 -8.63 -0.30
CA SER A 238 20.65 -9.08 -1.55
C SER A 238 19.57 -9.50 -2.55
N VAL A 239 19.04 -8.54 -3.30
CA VAL A 239 18.12 -8.83 -4.42
C VAL A 239 18.85 -9.54 -5.55
N ARG A 240 18.21 -10.57 -6.12
CA ARG A 240 18.74 -11.36 -7.25
C ARG A 240 17.68 -11.44 -8.35
N PHE A 241 18.11 -11.56 -9.59
CA PHE A 241 17.23 -11.67 -10.76
C PHE A 241 17.53 -12.97 -11.52
N PRO A 242 16.97 -14.12 -11.10
CA PRO A 242 17.22 -15.41 -11.76
C PRO A 242 16.82 -15.35 -13.25
N PRO A 243 17.65 -15.83 -14.19
CA PRO A 243 17.33 -15.80 -15.63
C PRO A 243 16.02 -16.49 -16.00
N ARG A 244 15.58 -17.47 -15.21
CA ARG A 244 14.28 -18.15 -15.41
C ARG A 244 13.07 -17.23 -15.24
N LEU A 245 13.17 -16.21 -14.38
CA LEU A 245 12.10 -15.26 -14.11
C LEU A 245 12.32 -13.94 -14.83
N PHE A 246 13.58 -13.49 -14.92
CA PHE A 246 13.95 -12.16 -15.40
C PHE A 246 14.73 -12.18 -16.71
N GLY A 247 14.69 -13.28 -17.47
CA GLY A 247 15.37 -13.40 -18.77
C GLY A 247 14.88 -12.36 -19.79
N GLY A 248 13.58 -12.06 -19.79
CA GLY A 248 12.95 -11.07 -20.67
C GLY A 248 12.81 -9.66 -20.08
N VAL A 249 13.21 -9.44 -18.82
CA VAL A 249 13.09 -8.14 -18.16
C VAL A 249 14.31 -7.27 -18.47
N SER A 250 14.07 -6.00 -18.79
CA SER A 250 15.13 -5.07 -19.22
C SER A 250 16.18 -4.83 -18.13
N PRO A 251 17.41 -4.43 -18.51
CA PRO A 251 18.40 -3.95 -17.56
C PRO A 251 17.92 -2.74 -16.75
N ALA A 252 17.12 -1.86 -17.35
CA ALA A 252 16.59 -0.65 -16.71
C ALA A 252 15.61 -0.98 -15.58
N ALA A 253 14.64 -1.87 -15.81
CA ALA A 253 13.72 -2.33 -14.79
C ALA A 253 14.44 -3.03 -13.61
N LYS A 254 15.48 -3.82 -13.93
CA LYS A 254 16.34 -4.43 -12.90
C LYS A 254 17.12 -3.39 -12.11
N ASP A 255 17.62 -2.34 -12.75
CA ASP A 255 18.33 -1.25 -12.07
C ASP A 255 17.39 -0.47 -11.14
N LEU A 256 16.20 -0.11 -11.61
CA LEU A 256 15.18 0.55 -10.80
C LEU A 256 14.84 -0.26 -9.54
N MET A 257 14.58 -1.57 -9.69
CA MET A 257 14.34 -2.46 -8.55
C MET A 257 15.53 -2.50 -7.56
N ARG A 258 16.79 -2.47 -8.03
CA ARG A 258 17.96 -2.40 -7.14
C ARG A 258 18.03 -1.08 -6.37
N ARG A 259 17.63 0.03 -6.98
CA ARG A 259 17.65 1.36 -6.36
C ARG A 259 16.51 1.55 -5.35
N MET A 260 15.35 0.97 -5.64
CA MET A 260 14.21 0.92 -4.72
C MET A 260 14.49 -0.02 -3.53
N MET A 261 15.06 -1.20 -3.79
CA MET A 261 15.44 -2.18 -2.76
C MET A 261 16.92 -2.03 -2.34
N CYS A 262 17.43 -0.80 -2.27
CA CYS A 262 18.77 -0.54 -1.78
C CYS A 262 18.79 -0.62 -0.25
N ARG A 263 19.62 -1.49 0.33
CA ARG A 263 19.74 -1.63 1.78
C ARG A 263 20.19 -0.33 2.46
N ASP A 264 21.11 0.39 1.83
CA ASP A 264 21.54 1.72 2.32
C ASP A 264 20.44 2.75 2.04
N VAL A 265 19.74 3.17 3.09
CA VAL A 265 18.61 4.12 3.02
C VAL A 265 19.02 5.46 2.38
N TRP A 266 20.27 5.90 2.54
CA TRP A 266 20.74 7.14 1.93
C TRP A 266 20.85 7.04 0.42
N ARG A 267 21.22 5.86 -0.09
CA ARG A 267 21.31 5.55 -1.52
C ARG A 267 19.99 5.07 -2.11
N ARG A 268 19.07 4.61 -1.27
CA ARG A 268 17.72 4.20 -1.69
C ARG A 268 16.99 5.41 -2.27
N PHE A 269 16.31 5.17 -3.37
CA PHE A 269 15.50 6.17 -4.04
C PHE A 269 14.36 6.67 -3.15
N SER A 270 14.01 7.94 -3.29
CA SER A 270 12.72 8.47 -2.86
C SER A 270 11.64 8.15 -3.90
N ALA A 271 10.37 8.32 -3.52
CA ALA A 271 9.25 8.15 -4.44
C ALA A 271 9.35 9.13 -5.64
N GLU A 272 9.81 10.36 -5.43
CA GLU A 272 10.07 11.32 -6.51
C GLU A 272 11.19 10.87 -7.45
N GLN A 273 12.24 10.24 -6.95
CA GLN A 273 13.33 9.72 -7.78
C GLN A 273 12.86 8.54 -8.64
N VAL A 274 11.97 7.69 -8.11
CA VAL A 274 11.35 6.60 -8.89
C VAL A 274 10.54 7.18 -10.06
N LEU A 275 9.71 8.20 -9.83
CA LEU A 275 8.96 8.88 -10.89
C LEU A 275 9.85 9.47 -11.99
N GLY A 276 11.01 10.01 -11.59
CA GLY A 276 11.99 10.56 -12.54
C GLY A 276 12.51 9.52 -13.53
N GLU A 277 12.75 8.28 -13.09
CA GLU A 277 13.19 7.18 -13.96
C GLU A 277 12.04 6.57 -14.78
N SER A 278 10.84 6.45 -14.20
CA SER A 278 9.66 5.91 -14.88
C SER A 278 9.20 6.75 -16.08
N SER A 279 9.60 8.04 -16.12
CA SER A 279 9.25 8.97 -17.19
C SER A 279 10.21 8.96 -18.38
N VAL A 280 11.22 8.09 -18.40
CA VAL A 280 12.15 7.94 -19.52
C VAL A 280 11.64 6.83 -20.44
N PRO A 281 11.07 7.14 -21.63
CA PRO A 281 10.77 6.11 -22.61
C PRO A 281 12.10 5.54 -23.12
N ALA A 282 12.12 4.22 -23.33
CA ALA A 282 13.20 3.51 -24.00
C ALA A 282 13.48 4.02 -25.41
#